data_AF-A0A820YNT1-F1
#
_entry.id   AF-A0A820YNT1-F1
#
_cell.length_a   1.000
_cell.length_b   1.000
_cell.length_c   1.000
_cell.angle_alpha   90.00
_cell.angle_beta   90.00
_cell.angle_gamma   90.00
#
_symmetry.space_group_name_H-M   'P 1'
#
loop_
_entity.id
_entity.type
_entity.pdbx_description
1 polymer ?
#
loop_
_entity_poly.entity_id
_entity_poly.type
_entity_poly.pdbx_seq_one_letter_code
_entity_poly.pdbx_strand_id
1 'polypeptide(L)'
;MLLLCLWVEHGSPDQIMSDFETSLIPVVSAECLYRRIQSLGLAKAYSQDESVRSCCRKLMALLLLPIQEVETSFYNLRAAADPTVKQQLRELFLHFDEY
;
A
#
# COMPACT_ATOMS: atom_id res chain seq x y z
N MET A 1 -17.19 13.81 5.20
CA MET A 1 -18.37 13.25 5.90
C MET A 1 -19.71 13.69 5.25
N LEU A 2 -19.74 14.00 3.95
CA LEU A 2 -20.97 14.35 3.22
C LEU A 2 -21.24 13.43 2.01
N LEU A 3 -20.31 12.54 1.66
CA LEU A 3 -20.45 11.62 0.51
C LEU A 3 -21.09 10.27 0.88
N LEU A 4 -21.17 9.90 2.17
CA LEU A 4 -21.72 8.62 2.61
C LEU A 4 -23.26 8.59 2.67
N CYS A 5 -23.93 9.74 2.80
CA CYS A 5 -25.39 9.76 3.01
C CYS A 5 -26.22 9.72 1.72
N LEU A 6 -25.61 9.89 0.54
CA LEU A 6 -26.34 9.93 -0.74
C LEU A 6 -26.41 8.57 -1.47
N TRP A 7 -25.75 7.51 -0.96
CA TRP A 7 -25.52 6.28 -1.73
C TRP A 7 -26.27 5.04 -1.21
N VAL A 8 -27.07 5.18 -0.15
CA VAL A 8 -27.80 4.05 0.48
C VAL A 8 -29.03 3.61 -0.31
N GLU A 9 -29.53 4.37 -1.29
CA GLU A 9 -30.84 4.06 -1.88
C GLU A 9 -30.85 3.08 -3.07
N HIS A 10 -29.71 2.70 -3.68
CA HIS A 10 -29.76 1.90 -4.93
C HIS A 10 -28.66 0.87 -5.21
N GLY A 11 -27.68 0.62 -4.32
CA GLY A 11 -26.60 -0.35 -4.57
C GLY A 11 -26.95 -1.78 -4.15
N SER A 12 -26.74 -2.77 -5.01
CA SER A 12 -26.81 -4.20 -4.63
C SER A 12 -25.75 -4.52 -3.56
N PRO A 13 -25.99 -5.46 -2.62
CA PRO A 13 -25.05 -5.77 -1.53
C PRO A 13 -23.62 -6.07 -1.99
N ASP A 14 -23.48 -6.76 -3.12
CA ASP A 14 -22.18 -7.09 -3.72
C ASP A 14 -21.44 -5.86 -4.25
N GLN A 15 -22.19 -4.88 -4.74
CA GLN A 15 -21.67 -3.62 -5.26
C GLN A 15 -21.23 -2.71 -4.11
N ILE A 16 -21.98 -2.71 -3.00
CA ILE A 16 -21.58 -2.05 -1.76
C ILE A 16 -20.28 -2.68 -1.24
N MET A 17 -20.19 -4.01 -1.16
CA MET A 17 -18.99 -4.69 -0.67
C MET A 17 -17.78 -4.39 -1.56
N SER A 18 -17.94 -4.49 -2.87
CA SER A 18 -16.89 -4.20 -3.85
C SER A 18 -16.39 -2.76 -3.75
N ASP A 19 -17.29 -1.79 -3.58
CA ASP A 19 -16.93 -0.37 -3.41
C ASP A 19 -16.20 -0.09 -2.08
N PHE A 20 -16.56 -0.82 -1.01
CA PHE A 20 -15.83 -0.78 0.27
C PHE A 20 -14.42 -1.39 0.14
N GLU A 21 -14.29 -2.52 -0.56
CA GLU A 21 -13.01 -3.18 -0.81
C GLU A 21 -12.08 -2.36 -1.73
N THR A 22 -12.64 -1.59 -2.66
CA THR A 22 -11.86 -0.72 -3.55
C THR A 22 -11.60 0.68 -3.00
N SER A 23 -12.48 1.22 -2.16
CA SER A 23 -12.36 2.60 -1.67
C SER A 23 -11.81 2.73 -0.25
N LEU A 24 -12.10 1.77 0.63
CA LEU A 24 -11.81 1.87 2.07
C LEU A 24 -10.63 1.00 2.50
N ILE A 25 -10.59 -0.27 2.08
CA ILE A 25 -9.47 -1.18 2.39
C ILE A 25 -8.13 -0.61 1.92
N PRO A 26 -8.01 -0.04 0.71
CA PRO A 26 -6.71 0.41 0.23
C PRO A 26 -6.26 1.69 0.92
N VAL A 27 -7.18 2.59 1.28
CA VAL A 27 -6.89 3.81 2.04
C VAL A 27 -6.43 3.49 3.47
N VAL A 28 -7.11 2.57 4.15
CA VAL A 28 -6.71 2.10 5.49
C VAL A 28 -5.36 1.39 5.43
N SER A 29 -5.12 0.59 4.40
CA SER A 29 -3.86 -0.13 4.21
C SER A 29 -2.68 0.82 3.95
N ALA A 30 -2.88 1.91 3.20
CA ALA A 30 -1.85 2.92 2.94
C ALA A 30 -1.49 3.70 4.22
N GLU A 31 -2.47 4.04 5.06
CA GLU A 31 -2.21 4.70 6.34
C GLU A 31 -1.49 3.75 7.32
N CYS A 32 -1.90 2.49 7.37
CA CYS A 32 -1.21 1.44 8.15
C CYS A 32 0.24 1.27 7.69
N LEU A 33 0.49 1.23 6.38
CA LEU A 33 1.84 1.11 5.83
C LEU A 33 2.69 2.34 6.17
N TYR A 34 2.12 3.54 6.09
CA TYR A 34 2.81 4.76 6.49
C TYR A 34 3.19 4.77 7.97
N ARG A 35 2.26 4.40 8.86
CA ARG A 35 2.55 4.23 10.30
C ARG A 35 3.59 3.15 10.54
N ARG A 36 3.58 2.07 9.75
CA ARG A 36 4.58 1.00 9.82
C ARG A 36 5.97 1.51 9.43
N ILE A 37 6.09 2.24 8.33
CA ILE A 37 7.34 2.91 7.90
C ILE A 37 7.89 3.78 9.04
N GLN A 38 7.03 4.55 9.72
CA GLN A 38 7.46 5.33 10.89
C GLN A 38 7.94 4.43 12.04
N SER A 39 7.19 3.36 12.37
CA SER A 39 7.53 2.44 13.47
C SER A 39 8.84 1.68 13.26
N LEU A 40 9.23 1.44 12.00
CA LEU A 40 10.49 0.79 11.63
C LEU A 40 11.69 1.76 11.65
N GLY A 41 11.50 3.01 12.07
CA GLY A 41 12.55 4.04 12.07
C GLY A 41 12.90 4.58 10.68
N LEU A 42 12.11 4.24 9.66
CA LEU A 42 12.36 4.63 8.27
C LEU A 42 11.87 6.05 7.94
N ALA A 43 11.27 6.76 8.91
CA ALA A 43 10.75 8.12 8.72
C ALA A 43 11.81 9.09 8.17
N LYS A 44 13.04 9.02 8.68
CA LYS A 44 14.15 9.87 8.21
C LYS A 44 14.54 9.52 6.77
N ALA A 45 14.74 8.25 6.47
CA ALA A 45 15.06 7.78 5.12
C ALA A 45 13.95 8.16 4.12
N TYR A 46 12.69 7.94 4.46
CA TYR A 46 11.54 8.37 3.65
C TYR A 46 11.51 9.89 3.39
N SER A 47 11.93 10.71 4.35
CA SER A 47 11.96 12.17 4.22
C SER A 47 13.18 12.73 3.48
N GLN A 48 14.30 11.99 3.42
CA GLN A 48 15.57 12.49 2.89
C GLN A 48 16.00 11.80 1.59
N ASP A 49 15.50 10.59 1.32
CA ASP A 49 15.85 9.78 0.17
C ASP A 49 14.63 9.59 -0.74
N GLU A 50 14.70 10.19 -1.94
CA GLU A 50 13.61 10.11 -2.92
C GLU A 50 13.44 8.69 -3.48
N SER A 51 14.51 7.91 -3.59
CA SER A 51 14.43 6.52 -4.06
C SER A 51 13.69 5.65 -3.06
N VAL A 52 13.97 5.82 -1.77
CA VAL A 52 13.23 5.18 -0.66
C VAL A 52 11.77 5.62 -0.67
N ARG A 53 11.50 6.92 -0.77
CA ARG A 53 10.14 7.46 -0.82
C ARG A 53 9.35 6.92 -2.00
N SER A 54 9.95 6.91 -3.19
CA SER A 54 9.35 6.40 -4.42
C SER A 54 9.04 4.90 -4.30
N CYS A 55 9.97 4.11 -3.74
CA CYS A 55 9.74 2.70 -3.48
C CYS A 55 8.58 2.46 -2.49
N CYS A 56 8.55 3.19 -1.36
CA CYS A 56 7.45 3.11 -0.40
C CYS A 56 6.10 3.51 -1.01
N ARG A 57 6.06 4.52 -1.90
CA ARG A 57 4.84 4.91 -2.62
C ARG A 57 4.37 3.83 -3.58
N LYS A 58 5.30 3.17 -4.28
CA LYS A 58 4.96 2.03 -5.15
C LYS A 58 4.43 0.85 -4.33
N LEU A 59 5.02 0.57 -3.16
CA LEU A 59 4.49 -0.44 -2.22
C LEU A 59 3.08 -0.09 -1.72
N MET A 60 2.82 1.18 -1.38
CA MET A 60 1.46 1.65 -1.07
C MET A 60 0.51 1.46 -2.25
N ALA A 61 0.97 1.71 -3.48
CA ALA A 61 0.16 1.55 -4.68
C ALA A 61 -0.17 0.08 -5.00
N LEU A 62 0.68 -0.87 -4.59
CA LEU A 62 0.36 -2.31 -4.74
C LEU A 62 -0.92 -2.68 -4.01
N LEU A 63 -1.22 -2.03 -2.89
CA LEU A 63 -2.43 -2.28 -2.10
C LEU A 63 -3.71 -1.83 -2.82
N LEU A 64 -3.57 -1.05 -3.91
CA LEU A 64 -4.68 -0.63 -4.77
C LEU A 64 -4.91 -1.58 -5.96
N LEU A 65 -4.03 -2.56 -6.18
CA LEU A 65 -4.13 -3.48 -7.31
C LEU A 65 -5.09 -4.64 -7.01
N PRO A 66 -5.69 -5.26 -8.04
CA PRO A 66 -6.39 -6.53 -7.88
C PRO A 66 -5.46 -7.57 -7.25
N ILE A 67 -5.96 -8.38 -6.31
CA ILE A 67 -5.16 -9.32 -5.51
C ILE A 67 -4.27 -10.25 -6.37
N GLN A 68 -4.74 -10.63 -7.55
CA GLN A 68 -4.05 -11.48 -8.52
C GLN A 68 -2.80 -10.83 -9.11
N GLU A 69 -2.74 -9.49 -9.12
CA GLU A 69 -1.64 -8.70 -9.68
C GLU A 69 -0.64 -8.25 -8.61
N VAL A 70 -1.02 -8.30 -7.33
CA VAL A 70 -0.21 -7.81 -6.21
C VAL A 70 1.11 -8.57 -6.11
N GLU A 71 1.06 -9.90 -6.12
CA GLU A 71 2.26 -10.75 -5.96
C GLU A 71 3.28 -10.52 -7.08
N THR A 72 2.83 -10.58 -8.33
CA THR A 72 3.69 -10.36 -9.50
C THR A 72 4.28 -8.95 -9.48
N SER A 73 3.46 -7.94 -9.17
CA SER A 73 3.90 -6.55 -9.12
C SER A 73 4.86 -6.27 -7.96
N PHE A 74 4.67 -6.94 -6.82
CA PHE A 74 5.58 -6.89 -5.68
C PHE A 74 6.96 -7.45 -6.04
N TYR A 75 7.02 -8.64 -6.63
CA TYR A 75 8.31 -9.23 -7.02
C TYR A 75 9.03 -8.41 -8.08
N ASN A 76 8.30 -7.82 -9.04
CA ASN A 76 8.87 -6.91 -10.03
C ASN A 76 9.45 -5.65 -9.38
N LEU A 77 8.72 -5.04 -8.45
CA LEU A 77 9.18 -3.88 -7.70
C LEU A 77 10.41 -4.21 -6.84
N ARG A 78 10.37 -5.34 -6.14
CA ARG A 78 11.50 -5.84 -5.34
C ARG A 78 12.69 -6.11 -6.24
N ALA A 79 12.55 -6.76 -7.40
CA ALA A 79 13.66 -7.01 -8.31
C ALA A 79 14.29 -5.71 -8.82
N ALA A 80 13.46 -4.73 -9.21
CA ALA A 80 13.88 -3.45 -9.78
C ALA A 80 14.46 -2.45 -8.76
N ALA A 81 14.24 -2.63 -7.45
CA ALA A 81 14.75 -1.72 -6.43
C ALA A 81 16.29 -1.79 -6.31
N ASP A 82 16.92 -0.62 -6.13
CA ASP A 82 18.36 -0.51 -5.90
C ASP A 82 18.80 -1.31 -4.66
N PRO A 83 20.01 -1.91 -4.65
CA PRO A 83 20.51 -2.68 -3.51
C PRO A 83 20.51 -1.91 -2.19
N THR A 84 20.85 -0.61 -2.23
CA THR A 84 20.82 0.26 -1.05
C THR A 84 19.41 0.46 -0.52
N VAL A 85 18.43 0.66 -1.42
CA VAL A 85 17.01 0.81 -1.06
C VAL A 85 16.46 -0.50 -0.52
N LYS A 86 16.82 -1.65 -1.13
CA LYS A 86 16.48 -2.99 -0.62
C LYS A 86 16.99 -3.20 0.79
N GLN A 87 18.21 -2.78 1.08
CA GLN A 87 18.79 -2.90 2.41
C GLN A 87 18.07 -2.00 3.41
N GLN A 88 17.77 -0.75 3.04
CA GLN A 88 17.04 0.19 3.90
C GLN A 88 15.60 -0.27 4.16
N LEU A 89 14.94 -0.86 3.17
CA LEU A 89 13.54 -1.31 3.26
C LEU A 89 13.40 -2.80 3.57
N ARG A 90 14.48 -3.48 3.99
CA ARG A 90 14.50 -4.94 4.19
C ARG A 90 13.36 -5.44 5.08
N GLU A 91 13.17 -4.81 6.24
CA GLU A 91 12.11 -5.15 7.20
C GLU A 91 10.71 -4.95 6.62
N LEU A 92 10.56 -3.95 5.73
CA LEU A 92 9.31 -3.67 5.04
C LEU A 92 9.03 -4.74 3.97
N PHE A 93 10.05 -5.15 3.21
CA PHE A 93 9.91 -6.21 2.21
C PHE A 93 9.60 -7.57 2.84
N LEU A 94 10.24 -7.91 3.96
CA LEU A 94 9.93 -9.14 4.70
C LEU A 94 8.46 -9.17 5.15
N HIS A 95 7.93 -8.04 5.59
CA HIS A 95 6.53 -7.95 6.01
C HIS A 95 5.55 -8.23 4.86
N PHE A 96 5.89 -7.87 3.62
CA PHE A 96 5.06 -8.17 2.44
C PHE A 96 5.23 -9.60 1.92
N ASP A 97 6.36 -10.26 2.20
CA ASP A 97 6.60 -11.68 1.85
C ASP A 97 5.78 -12.65 2.73
N GLU A 98 5.31 -12.19 3.91
CA GLU A 98 4.55 -12.99 4.88
C GLU A 98 3.03 -13.03 4.62
N TYR A 99 2.53 -12.21 3.70
CA TYR A 99 1.11 -12.14 3.30
C TYR A 99 0.87 -12.74 1.92
#